data_AF-A0A365KXJ9-F1
#
_entry.id   AF-A0A365KXJ9-F1
#
_cell.length_a   1.000
_cell.length_b   1.000
_cell.length_c   1.000
_cell.angle_alpha   90.00
_cell.angle_beta   90.00
_cell.angle_gamma   90.00
#
_symmetry.space_group_name_H-M   'P 1'
#
loop_
_entity.id
_entity.type
_entity.pdbx_description
1 polymer ?
#
loop_
_entity_poly.entity_id
_entity_poly.type
_entity_poly.pdbx_seq_one_letter_code
_entity_poly.pdbx_strand_id
1 'polypeptide(L)'
;MKQVLLYSATLIVAGVLSYLGEALFGAEWIFGLLTVFLFFLFLQGWKRWGRSPIGLVIITVCLLITLDGIFFVQYAATAICSLLMGLFLLPHFYKNKDGVAASAVFVFLNILICFLFVPNELMGWIFVTVTGITALIGFRYNLPFVRTCFVSLFGISAFFLLLFQLSEEIYMLSILAVLLVGFLIFAMYRMNRQAAA
;
A
#
# COMPACT_ATOMS: atom_id res chain seq x y z
N MET A 1 -7.81 -24.59 2.96
CA MET A 1 -9.25 -24.30 3.17
C MET A 1 -9.51 -23.17 4.16
N LYS A 2 -9.13 -23.29 5.45
CA LYS A 2 -9.40 -22.24 6.46
C LYS A 2 -8.84 -20.84 6.12
N GLN A 3 -7.64 -20.79 5.55
CA GLN A 3 -7.05 -19.54 5.05
C GLN A 3 -7.86 -18.95 3.89
N VAL A 4 -8.17 -19.76 2.87
CA VAL A 4 -8.95 -19.32 1.70
C VAL A 4 -10.32 -18.78 2.13
N LEU A 5 -10.99 -19.47 3.06
CA LEU A 5 -12.26 -19.02 3.63
C LEU A 5 -12.13 -17.68 4.37
N LEU A 6 -11.06 -17.49 5.15
CA LEU A 6 -10.80 -16.22 5.83
C LEU A 6 -10.64 -15.08 4.81
N TYR A 7 -9.79 -15.26 3.78
CA TYR A 7 -9.57 -14.25 2.75
C TYR A 7 -10.85 -13.96 1.95
N SER A 8 -11.55 -14.99 1.48
CA SER A 8 -12.76 -14.81 0.68
C SER A 8 -13.89 -14.19 1.51
N ALA A 9 -14.07 -14.60 2.75
CA ALA A 9 -15.09 -14.01 3.63
C ALA A 9 -14.80 -12.53 3.89
N THR A 10 -13.57 -12.16 4.19
CA THR A 10 -13.20 -10.76 4.39
C THR A 10 -13.46 -9.92 3.15
N LEU A 11 -13.13 -10.42 1.95
CA LEU A 11 -13.39 -9.71 0.69
C LEU A 11 -14.88 -9.56 0.39
N ILE A 12 -15.68 -10.62 0.59
CA ILE A 12 -17.13 -10.57 0.36
C ILE A 12 -17.78 -9.59 1.33
N VAL A 13 -17.44 -9.66 2.62
CA VAL A 13 -17.99 -8.75 3.62
C VAL A 13 -17.58 -7.30 3.32
N ALA A 14 -16.32 -7.07 2.94
CA ALA A 14 -15.85 -5.73 2.54
C ALA A 14 -16.63 -5.18 1.33
N GLY A 15 -16.87 -5.99 0.29
CA GLY A 15 -17.66 -5.57 -0.86
C GLY A 15 -19.11 -5.21 -0.50
N VAL A 16 -19.74 -6.01 0.38
CA VAL A 16 -21.08 -5.71 0.89
C VAL A 16 -21.08 -4.40 1.68
N LEU A 17 -20.04 -4.13 2.48
CA LEU A 17 -19.91 -2.89 3.24
C LEU A 17 -19.70 -1.66 2.36
N SER A 18 -18.93 -1.78 1.28
CA SER A 18 -18.80 -0.69 0.29
C SER A 18 -20.15 -0.33 -0.30
N TYR A 19 -20.87 -1.35 -0.79
CA TYR A 19 -22.18 -1.15 -1.43
C TYR A 19 -23.21 -0.54 -0.47
N LEU A 20 -23.26 -1.01 0.77
CA LEU A 20 -24.18 -0.47 1.79
C LEU A 20 -23.76 0.93 2.25
N GLY A 21 -22.45 1.18 2.38
CA GLY A 21 -21.91 2.48 2.76
C GLY A 21 -22.23 3.57 1.73
N GLU A 22 -22.12 3.24 0.44
CA GLU A 22 -22.51 4.13 -0.66
C GLU A 22 -24.03 4.38 -0.70
N ALA A 23 -24.84 3.35 -0.40
CA ALA A 23 -26.30 3.45 -0.43
C ALA A 23 -26.90 4.23 0.75
N LEU A 24 -26.24 4.22 1.92
CA LEU A 24 -26.73 4.81 3.17
C LEU A 24 -25.93 6.06 3.54
N PHE A 25 -26.18 7.14 2.80
CA PHE A 25 -25.59 8.46 3.06
C PHE A 25 -25.79 8.93 4.50
N GLY A 26 -24.73 9.47 5.10
CA GLY A 26 -24.72 9.98 6.48
C GLY A 26 -24.40 8.93 7.55
N ALA A 27 -24.33 7.64 7.21
CA ALA A 27 -23.89 6.56 8.09
C ALA A 27 -22.47 6.05 7.75
N GLU A 28 -21.72 6.75 6.89
CA GLU A 28 -20.44 6.27 6.34
C GLU A 28 -19.42 5.95 7.45
N TRP A 29 -19.42 6.74 8.53
CA TRP A 29 -18.57 6.51 9.71
C TRP A 29 -18.78 5.15 10.37
N ILE A 30 -20.02 4.67 10.41
CA ILE A 30 -20.33 3.36 10.99
C ILE A 30 -19.73 2.26 10.11
N PHE A 31 -19.93 2.36 8.79
CA PHE A 31 -19.39 1.39 7.84
C PHE A 31 -17.86 1.42 7.75
N GLY A 32 -17.25 2.61 7.85
CA GLY A 32 -15.80 2.77 7.94
C GLY A 32 -15.21 2.11 9.19
N LEU A 33 -15.79 2.38 10.36
CA LEU A 33 -15.37 1.72 11.61
C LEU A 33 -15.62 0.21 11.58
N LEU A 34 -16.71 -0.24 10.94
CA LEU A 34 -16.99 -1.67 10.80
C LEU A 34 -15.99 -2.35 9.85
N THR A 35 -15.51 -1.63 8.83
CA THR A 35 -14.41 -2.09 7.95
C THR A 35 -13.09 -2.19 8.72
N VAL A 36 -12.78 -1.22 9.57
CA VAL A 36 -11.62 -1.27 10.48
C VAL A 36 -11.74 -2.44 11.47
N PHE A 37 -12.94 -2.67 12.01
CA PHE A 37 -13.21 -3.80 12.89
C PHE A 37 -13.08 -5.15 12.16
N LEU A 38 -13.57 -5.24 10.93
CA LEU A 38 -13.39 -6.40 10.07
C LEU A 38 -11.90 -6.68 9.84
N PHE A 39 -11.08 -5.63 9.61
CA PHE A 39 -9.64 -5.76 9.50
C PHE A 39 -9.01 -6.31 10.78
N PHE A 40 -9.43 -5.81 11.94
CA PHE A 40 -8.97 -6.32 13.23
C PHE A 40 -9.32 -7.82 13.41
N LEU A 41 -10.56 -8.23 13.11
CA LEU A 41 -10.96 -9.63 13.16
C LEU A 41 -10.16 -10.49 12.17
N PHE A 42 -9.94 -9.99 10.96
CA PHE A 42 -9.09 -10.63 9.97
C PHE A 42 -7.67 -10.83 10.52
N LEU A 43 -7.05 -9.83 11.15
CA LEU A 43 -5.73 -9.96 11.75
C LEU A 43 -5.69 -11.02 12.86
N GLN A 44 -6.72 -11.10 13.71
CA GLN A 44 -6.81 -12.16 14.73
C GLN A 44 -6.93 -13.56 14.11
N GLY A 45 -7.73 -13.70 13.04
CA GLY A 45 -7.84 -14.94 12.28
C GLY A 45 -6.54 -15.29 11.53
N TRP A 46 -5.89 -14.29 10.93
CA TRP A 46 -4.64 -14.42 10.21
C TRP A 46 -3.53 -14.84 11.17
N LYS A 47 -3.43 -14.23 12.36
CA LYS A 47 -2.48 -14.66 13.40
C LYS A 47 -2.58 -16.16 13.74
N ARG A 48 -3.79 -16.73 13.71
CA ARG A 48 -4.05 -18.14 14.04
C ARG A 48 -3.85 -19.07 12.84
N TRP A 49 -4.25 -18.64 11.65
CA TRP A 49 -4.37 -19.54 10.49
C TRP A 49 -3.58 -19.09 9.27
N GLY A 50 -3.31 -17.80 9.09
CA GLY A 50 -2.60 -17.21 7.95
C GLY A 50 -1.12 -16.95 8.24
N ARG A 51 -0.22 -17.50 7.40
CA ARG A 51 1.22 -17.19 7.45
C ARG A 51 1.72 -16.51 6.17
N SER A 52 0.85 -16.28 5.20
CA SER A 52 1.26 -15.69 3.92
C SER A 52 1.33 -14.17 4.01
N PRO A 53 2.50 -13.54 3.72
CA PRO A 53 2.64 -12.09 3.68
C PRO A 53 1.84 -11.48 2.52
N ILE A 54 1.72 -12.20 1.40
CA ILE A 54 0.97 -11.77 0.21
C ILE A 54 -0.50 -11.56 0.56
N GLY A 55 -1.10 -12.53 1.25
CA GLY A 55 -2.52 -12.46 1.62
C GLY A 55 -2.82 -11.29 2.55
N LEU A 56 -1.91 -10.98 3.47
CA LEU A 56 -2.04 -9.79 4.33
C LEU A 56 -2.06 -8.51 3.50
N VAL A 57 -1.12 -8.36 2.56
CA VAL A 57 -1.04 -7.18 1.69
C VAL A 57 -2.30 -7.02 0.83
N ILE A 58 -2.76 -8.10 0.19
CA ILE A 58 -3.97 -8.06 -0.63
C ILE A 58 -5.17 -7.59 0.18
N ILE A 59 -5.39 -8.17 1.37
CA ILE A 59 -6.52 -7.76 2.21
C ILE A 59 -6.37 -6.32 2.71
N THR A 60 -5.16 -5.89 3.07
CA THR A 60 -4.92 -4.49 3.44
C THR A 60 -5.31 -3.55 2.28
N VAL A 61 -4.83 -3.81 1.07
CA VAL A 61 -5.12 -2.98 -0.11
C VAL A 61 -6.62 -2.99 -0.43
N CYS A 62 -7.28 -4.15 -0.43
CA CYS A 62 -8.71 -4.23 -0.71
C CYS A 62 -9.57 -3.47 0.32
N LEU A 63 -9.21 -3.54 1.60
CA LEU A 63 -9.93 -2.81 2.65
C LEU A 63 -9.65 -1.31 2.62
N LEU A 64 -8.46 -0.88 2.22
CA LEU A 64 -8.18 0.54 1.98
C LEU A 64 -9.05 1.07 0.83
N ILE A 65 -9.13 0.35 -0.30
CA ILE A 65 -10.01 0.71 -1.42
C ILE A 65 -11.48 0.73 -0.97
N THR A 66 -11.89 -0.21 -0.10
CA THR A 66 -13.24 -0.22 0.48
C THR A 66 -13.51 1.03 1.32
N LEU A 67 -12.54 1.46 2.12
CA LEU A 67 -12.63 2.72 2.88
C LEU A 67 -12.73 3.93 1.96
N ASP A 68 -11.94 3.97 0.88
CA ASP A 68 -12.00 5.05 -0.11
C ASP A 68 -13.37 5.10 -0.79
N GLY A 69 -13.98 3.95 -1.09
CA GLY A 69 -15.34 3.84 -1.64
C GLY A 69 -16.41 4.34 -0.65
N ILE A 70 -16.35 3.90 0.60
CA ILE A 70 -17.29 4.32 1.66
C ILE A 70 -17.19 5.82 1.93
N PHE A 71 -15.99 6.38 1.97
CA PHE A 71 -15.73 7.78 2.31
C PHE A 71 -15.33 8.62 1.08
N PHE A 72 -16.01 8.42 -0.05
CA PHE A 72 -15.63 9.01 -1.36
C PHE A 72 -15.39 10.54 -1.35
N VAL A 73 -15.97 11.29 -0.40
CA VAL A 73 -15.76 12.74 -0.19
C VAL A 73 -15.19 13.11 1.18
N GLN A 74 -15.02 12.17 2.10
CA GLN A 74 -14.62 12.44 3.49
C GLN A 74 -13.17 12.01 3.76
N TYR A 75 -12.21 12.60 3.05
CA TYR A 75 -10.79 12.19 3.08
C TYR A 75 -10.16 12.13 4.48
N ALA A 76 -10.56 13.02 5.39
CA ALA A 76 -10.08 12.98 6.78
C ALA A 76 -10.55 11.71 7.51
N ALA A 77 -11.79 11.26 7.28
CA ALA A 77 -12.34 10.04 7.85
C ALA A 77 -11.60 8.80 7.32
N THR A 78 -11.35 8.77 6.01
CA THR A 78 -10.56 7.73 5.34
C THR A 78 -9.16 7.63 5.91
N ALA A 79 -8.50 8.77 6.11
CA ALA A 79 -7.15 8.83 6.67
C ALA A 79 -7.11 8.32 8.12
N ILE A 80 -8.08 8.69 8.95
CA ILE A 80 -8.19 8.20 10.33
C ILE A 80 -8.41 6.68 10.34
N CYS A 81 -9.32 6.16 9.53
CA CYS A 81 -9.59 4.72 9.43
C CYS A 81 -8.37 3.94 8.91
N SER A 82 -7.68 4.48 7.90
CA SER A 82 -6.43 3.93 7.38
C SER A 82 -5.35 3.89 8.46
N LEU A 83 -5.22 4.97 9.25
CA LEU A 83 -4.26 5.03 10.35
C LEU A 83 -4.58 4.00 11.43
N LEU A 84 -5.85 3.79 11.78
CA LEU A 84 -6.27 2.74 12.71
C LEU A 84 -5.88 1.34 12.19
N MET A 85 -6.06 1.07 10.89
CA MET A 85 -5.58 -0.18 10.28
C MET A 85 -4.05 -0.31 10.42
N GLY A 86 -3.30 0.76 10.17
CA GLY A 86 -1.85 0.82 10.37
C GLY A 86 -1.44 0.51 11.82
N LEU A 87 -2.16 1.04 12.79
CA LEU A 87 -1.89 0.78 14.21
C LEU A 87 -2.12 -0.70 14.57
N PHE A 88 -3.13 -1.36 14.00
CA PHE A 88 -3.37 -2.79 14.24
C PHE A 88 -2.32 -3.72 13.61
N LEU A 89 -1.59 -3.24 12.60
CA LEU A 89 -0.47 -3.95 12.01
C LEU A 89 0.76 -3.98 12.93
N LEU A 90 1.01 -2.92 13.73
CA LEU A 90 2.23 -2.77 14.55
C LEU A 90 2.53 -3.96 15.48
N PRO A 91 1.58 -4.50 16.27
CA PRO A 91 1.85 -5.63 17.16
C PRO A 91 2.33 -6.91 16.43
N HIS A 92 2.07 -7.01 15.14
CA HIS A 92 2.39 -8.19 14.33
C HIS A 92 3.76 -8.08 13.63
N PHE A 93 4.40 -6.91 13.70
CA PHE A 93 5.65 -6.63 13.00
C PHE A 93 6.76 -7.61 13.39
N TYR A 94 6.94 -7.92 14.68
CA TYR A 94 8.03 -8.77 15.14
C TYR A 94 8.02 -10.19 14.55
N LYS A 95 6.83 -10.76 14.31
CA LYS A 95 6.68 -12.13 13.82
C LYS A 95 6.67 -12.22 12.30
N ASN A 96 6.07 -11.23 11.63
CA ASN A 96 5.85 -11.24 10.18
C ASN A 96 6.30 -9.92 9.53
N LYS A 97 7.56 -9.54 9.79
CA LYS A 97 8.15 -8.24 9.39
C LYS A 97 7.89 -7.88 7.94
N ASP A 98 8.03 -8.84 7.05
CA ASP A 98 7.98 -8.63 5.59
C ASP A 98 6.58 -8.23 5.10
N GLY A 99 5.55 -9.02 5.44
CA GLY A 99 4.17 -8.71 5.07
C GLY A 99 3.63 -7.47 5.78
N VAL A 100 3.99 -7.28 7.05
CA VAL A 100 3.54 -6.12 7.83
C VAL A 100 4.16 -4.82 7.30
N ALA A 101 5.46 -4.83 6.98
CA ALA A 101 6.13 -3.67 6.39
C ALA A 101 5.50 -3.30 5.04
N ALA A 102 5.25 -4.28 4.18
CA ALA A 102 4.60 -4.04 2.90
C ALA A 102 3.19 -3.45 3.06
N SER A 103 2.35 -4.05 3.93
CA SER A 103 1.01 -3.53 4.22
C SER A 103 1.04 -2.12 4.82
N ALA A 104 1.98 -1.84 5.72
CA ALA A 104 2.11 -0.52 6.34
C ALA A 104 2.47 0.56 5.31
N VAL A 105 3.24 0.22 4.27
CA VAL A 105 3.54 1.16 3.17
C VAL A 105 2.29 1.50 2.36
N PHE A 106 1.42 0.52 2.07
CA PHE A 106 0.13 0.79 1.42
C PHE A 106 -0.79 1.65 2.29
N VAL A 107 -0.84 1.42 3.60
CA VAL A 107 -1.57 2.28 4.53
C VAL A 107 -1.03 3.71 4.51
N PHE A 108 0.30 3.86 4.56
CA PHE A 108 0.94 5.17 4.51
C PHE A 108 0.68 5.91 3.19
N LEU A 109 0.76 5.19 2.06
CA LEU A 109 0.40 5.73 0.74
C LEU A 109 -1.06 6.20 0.72
N ASN A 110 -1.99 5.42 1.26
CA ASN A 110 -3.40 5.82 1.31
C ASN A 110 -3.60 7.11 2.10
N ILE A 111 -3.02 7.19 3.30
CA ILE A 111 -3.07 8.37 4.16
C ILE A 111 -2.51 9.59 3.44
N LEU A 112 -1.38 9.42 2.75
CA LEU A 112 -0.73 10.50 2.01
C LEU A 112 -1.62 10.99 0.87
N ILE A 113 -2.25 10.08 0.12
CA ILE A 113 -3.22 10.44 -0.94
C ILE A 113 -4.43 11.19 -0.36
N CYS A 114 -4.92 10.81 0.84
CA CYS A 114 -6.06 11.48 1.46
C CYS A 114 -5.77 12.92 1.92
N PHE A 115 -4.56 13.22 2.41
CA PHE A 115 -4.25 14.54 2.98
C PHE A 115 -3.74 15.55 1.95
N LEU A 116 -3.21 15.06 0.85
CA LEU A 116 -2.46 15.84 -0.10
C LEU A 116 -3.33 15.84 -1.35
N PHE A 117 -3.97 16.96 -1.66
CA PHE A 117 -4.66 17.14 -2.94
C PHE A 117 -3.58 17.25 -4.03
N VAL A 118 -3.00 16.10 -4.36
CA VAL A 118 -1.81 16.02 -5.22
C VAL A 118 -2.27 16.04 -6.68
N PRO A 119 -1.79 17.00 -7.48
CA PRO A 119 -1.92 16.91 -8.93
C PRO A 119 -1.41 15.57 -9.46
N ASN A 120 -2.05 15.02 -10.49
CA ASN A 120 -1.73 13.68 -11.02
C ASN A 120 -0.22 13.50 -11.32
N GLU A 121 0.45 14.54 -11.82
CA GLU A 121 1.89 14.54 -12.07
C GLU A 121 2.72 14.30 -10.80
N LEU A 122 2.43 15.04 -9.73
CA LEU A 122 3.10 14.90 -8.44
C LEU A 122 2.80 13.54 -7.78
N MET A 123 1.62 12.99 -8.03
CA MET A 123 1.24 11.63 -7.60
C MET A 123 2.18 10.57 -8.21
N GLY A 124 2.50 10.70 -9.50
CA GLY A 124 3.48 9.83 -10.16
C GLY A 124 4.86 9.88 -9.50
N TRP A 125 5.35 11.08 -9.19
CA TRP A 125 6.62 11.27 -8.48
C TRP A 125 6.62 10.65 -7.07
N ILE A 126 5.53 10.83 -6.33
CA ILE A 126 5.37 10.24 -4.99
C ILE A 126 5.36 8.72 -5.08
N PHE A 127 4.64 8.14 -6.04
CA PHE A 127 4.62 6.69 -6.23
C PHE A 127 6.01 6.13 -6.55
N VAL A 128 6.75 6.75 -7.46
CA VAL A 128 8.12 6.33 -7.81
C VAL A 128 9.06 6.45 -6.62
N THR A 129 9.01 7.57 -5.88
CA THR A 129 9.90 7.79 -4.73
C THR A 129 9.58 6.85 -3.57
N VAL A 130 8.30 6.67 -3.22
CA VAL A 130 7.90 5.77 -2.13
C VAL A 130 8.23 4.33 -2.48
N THR A 131 7.87 3.85 -3.68
CA THR A 131 8.19 2.47 -4.08
C THR A 131 9.70 2.22 -4.15
N GLY A 132 10.48 3.18 -4.66
CA GLY A 132 11.94 3.10 -4.70
C GLY A 132 12.59 3.08 -3.31
N ILE A 133 12.16 3.97 -2.41
CA ILE A 133 12.65 4.01 -1.02
C ILE A 133 12.26 2.73 -0.28
N THR A 134 11.02 2.25 -0.45
CA THR A 134 10.57 1.00 0.18
C THR A 134 11.35 -0.20 -0.35
N ALA A 135 11.67 -0.25 -1.65
CA ALA A 135 12.56 -1.27 -2.20
C ALA A 135 13.95 -1.23 -1.52
N LEU A 136 14.54 -0.04 -1.35
CA LEU A 136 15.81 0.14 -0.61
C LEU A 136 15.71 -0.34 0.85
N ILE A 137 14.61 -0.05 1.55
CA ILE A 137 14.34 -0.58 2.90
C ILE A 137 14.31 -2.12 2.84
N GLY A 138 13.68 -2.70 1.82
CA GLY A 138 13.66 -4.14 1.58
C GLY A 138 15.06 -4.75 1.46
N PHE A 139 15.95 -4.11 0.70
CA PHE A 139 17.36 -4.50 0.61
C PHE A 139 18.11 -4.31 1.94
N ARG A 140 17.91 -3.17 2.63
CA ARG A 140 18.64 -2.84 3.86
C ARG A 140 18.32 -3.78 5.03
N TYR A 141 17.07 -4.20 5.16
CA TYR A 141 16.60 -5.03 6.28
C TYR A 141 16.40 -6.51 5.91
N ASN A 142 16.88 -6.94 4.72
CA ASN A 142 16.74 -8.32 4.24
C ASN A 142 15.29 -8.83 4.26
N LEU A 143 14.36 -8.02 3.75
CA LEU A 143 12.94 -8.34 3.63
C LEU A 143 12.64 -8.77 2.18
N PRO A 144 12.70 -10.09 1.86
CA PRO A 144 12.69 -10.56 0.47
C PRO A 144 11.39 -10.24 -0.26
N PHE A 145 10.24 -10.26 0.42
CA PHE A 145 8.95 -9.95 -0.19
C PHE A 145 8.81 -8.45 -0.47
N VAL A 146 9.13 -7.59 0.50
CA VAL A 146 9.18 -6.12 0.31
C VAL A 146 10.13 -5.80 -0.84
N ARG A 147 11.33 -6.37 -0.85
CA ARG A 147 12.30 -6.16 -1.94
C ARG A 147 11.70 -6.50 -3.30
N THR A 148 11.17 -7.71 -3.47
CA THR A 148 10.69 -8.19 -4.77
C THR A 148 9.45 -7.43 -5.24
N CYS A 149 8.50 -7.21 -4.33
CA CYS A 149 7.25 -6.50 -4.62
C CYS A 149 7.53 -5.05 -5.00
N PHE A 150 8.29 -4.32 -4.18
CA PHE A 150 8.51 -2.90 -4.40
C PHE A 150 9.53 -2.59 -5.50
N VAL A 151 10.47 -3.48 -5.82
CA VAL A 151 11.28 -3.34 -7.05
C VAL A 151 10.39 -3.44 -8.29
N SER A 152 9.42 -4.36 -8.30
CA SER A 152 8.49 -4.52 -9.41
C SER A 152 7.58 -3.29 -9.55
N LEU A 153 7.00 -2.82 -8.43
CA LEU A 153 6.18 -1.60 -8.41
C LEU A 153 6.98 -0.36 -8.80
N PHE A 154 8.23 -0.26 -8.35
CA PHE A 154 9.15 0.82 -8.73
C PHE A 154 9.43 0.82 -10.24
N GLY A 155 9.72 -0.35 -10.82
CA GLY A 155 9.93 -0.46 -12.26
C GLY A 155 8.71 -0.04 -13.08
N ILE A 156 7.52 -0.51 -12.68
CA ILE A 156 6.25 -0.17 -13.35
C ILE A 156 5.95 1.33 -13.22
N SER A 157 6.03 1.88 -12.01
CA SER A 157 5.76 3.31 -11.77
C SER A 157 6.76 4.22 -12.46
N ALA A 158 8.05 3.88 -12.46
CA ALA A 158 9.08 4.65 -13.17
C ALA A 158 8.85 4.64 -14.69
N PHE A 159 8.45 3.48 -15.24
CA PHE A 159 8.10 3.37 -16.65
C PHE A 159 6.93 4.29 -17.02
N PHE A 160 5.84 4.24 -16.25
CA PHE A 160 4.68 5.10 -16.50
C PHE A 160 5.01 6.59 -16.32
N LEU A 161 5.75 6.96 -15.28
CA LEU A 161 6.16 8.35 -15.05
C LEU A 161 6.91 8.91 -16.26
N LEU A 162 7.89 8.15 -16.78
CA LEU A 162 8.67 8.55 -17.95
C LEU A 162 7.81 8.59 -19.21
N LEU A 163 6.92 7.61 -19.40
CA LEU A 163 6.04 7.56 -20.57
C LEU A 163 5.11 8.78 -20.61
N PHE A 164 4.50 9.15 -19.48
CA PHE A 164 3.64 10.34 -19.40
C PHE A 164 4.42 11.62 -19.69
N GLN A 165 5.57 11.83 -19.03
CA GLN A 165 6.37 13.04 -19.22
C GLN A 165 6.91 13.20 -20.64
N LEU A 166 7.30 12.10 -21.30
CA LEU A 166 7.73 12.11 -22.69
C LEU A 166 6.56 12.41 -23.64
N SER A 167 5.37 11.89 -23.35
CA SER A 167 4.18 12.15 -24.16
C SER A 167 3.69 13.59 -24.10
N GLU A 168 3.93 14.27 -22.97
CA GLU A 168 3.59 15.67 -22.75
C GLU A 168 4.73 16.63 -23.13
N GLU A 169 5.80 16.12 -23.73
CA GLU A 169 7.00 16.88 -24.15
C GLU A 169 7.71 17.62 -22.99
N ILE A 170 7.57 17.12 -21.76
CA ILE A 170 8.20 17.70 -20.56
C ILE A 170 9.61 17.14 -20.36
N TYR A 171 10.52 17.52 -21.23
CA TYR A 171 11.87 16.93 -21.31
C TYR A 171 12.72 17.17 -20.05
N MET A 172 12.61 18.34 -19.40
CA MET A 172 13.36 18.63 -18.17
C MET A 172 12.97 17.71 -17.01
N LEU A 173 11.67 17.45 -16.81
CA LEU A 173 11.20 16.52 -15.79
C LEU A 173 11.59 15.08 -16.13
N SER A 174 11.57 14.72 -17.42
CA SER A 174 12.01 13.40 -17.89
C SER A 174 13.47 13.13 -17.52
N ILE A 175 14.36 14.11 -17.73
CA ILE A 175 15.78 13.99 -17.35
C ILE A 175 15.92 13.83 -15.82
N LEU A 176 15.18 14.63 -15.04
CA LEU A 176 15.17 14.53 -13.58
C LEU A 176 14.71 13.13 -13.14
N ALA A 177 13.69 12.57 -13.80
CA ALA A 177 13.14 11.25 -13.48
C ALA A 177 14.16 10.16 -13.78
N VAL A 178 14.86 10.23 -14.92
CA VAL A 178 15.95 9.31 -15.25
C VAL A 178 17.08 9.37 -14.21
N LEU A 179 17.47 10.58 -13.76
CA LEU A 179 18.50 10.74 -12.73
C LEU A 179 18.08 10.14 -11.39
N LEU A 180 16.84 10.41 -10.95
CA LEU A 180 16.28 9.83 -9.72
C LEU A 180 16.24 8.30 -9.80
N VAL A 181 15.72 7.77 -10.89
CA VAL A 181 15.59 6.32 -11.12
C VAL A 181 16.98 5.67 -11.16
N GLY A 182 17.92 6.27 -11.89
CA GLY A 182 19.31 5.81 -11.96
C GLY A 182 20.00 5.79 -10.59
N PHE A 183 19.80 6.84 -9.78
CA PHE A 183 20.32 6.89 -8.42
C PHE A 183 19.78 5.76 -7.54
N LEU A 184 18.45 5.54 -7.57
CA LEU A 184 17.81 4.49 -6.79
C LEU A 184 18.26 3.09 -7.23
N ILE A 185 18.36 2.83 -8.53
CA ILE A 185 18.88 1.57 -9.07
C ILE A 185 20.33 1.34 -8.63
N PHE A 186 21.18 2.35 -8.72
CA PHE A 186 22.57 2.27 -8.28
C PHE A 186 22.66 1.93 -6.77
N ALA A 187 21.85 2.59 -5.95
CA ALA A 187 21.78 2.32 -4.51
C ALA A 187 21.33 0.87 -4.21
N MET A 188 20.29 0.38 -4.90
CA MET A 188 19.82 -1.01 -4.78
C MET A 188 20.91 -2.01 -5.18
N TYR A 189 21.60 -1.76 -6.31
CA TYR A 189 22.69 -2.61 -6.78
C TYR A 189 23.84 -2.69 -5.77
N ARG A 190 24.25 -1.55 -5.21
CA ARG A 190 25.30 -1.48 -4.18
C ARG A 190 24.92 -2.27 -2.94
N MET A 191 23.69 -2.11 -2.44
CA MET A 191 23.20 -2.85 -1.28
C MET A 191 23.15 -4.37 -1.54
N ASN A 192 22.72 -4.77 -2.74
CA ASN A 192 22.69 -6.19 -3.11
C ASN A 192 24.08 -6.81 -3.16
N ARG A 193 25.09 -6.10 -3.67
CA ARG A 193 26.49 -6.55 -3.65
C ARG A 193 27.04 -6.70 -2.24
N GLN A 194 26.74 -5.76 -1.35
CA GLN A 194 27.18 -5.81 0.05
C GLN A 194 26.56 -6.97 0.83
N ALA A 195 25.34 -7.40 0.48
CA ALA A 195 24.69 -8.54 1.11
C ALA A 195 25.20 -9.90 0.61
N ALA A 196 25.89 -9.93 -0.54
CA ALA A 196 26.41 -11.15 -1.17
C ALA A 196 27.92 -11.37 -0.95
N ALA A 197 28.62 -10.39 -0.36
CA ALA A 197 30.03 -10.45 0.02
C ALA A 197 30.18 -10.82 1.50
#